data_AF-A0A1Y3P4S7-F1
#
_entry.id   AF-A0A1Y3P4S7-F1
#
_cell.length_a   1.000
_cell.length_b   1.000
_cell.length_c   1.000
_cell.angle_alpha   90.00
_cell.angle_beta   90.00
_cell.angle_gamma   90.00
#
_symmetry.space_group_name_H-M   'P 1'
#
loop_
_entity.id
_entity.type
_entity.pdbx_description
1 polymer ?
#
loop_
_entity_poly.entity_id
_entity_poly.type
_entity_poly.pdbx_seq_one_letter_code
_entity_poly.pdbx_strand_id
1 'polypeptide(L)'
;MASQFQASLQAHNGVDAAHTATRNELLIATWPEETPEELPIEAFFYNASLGGLLNAQSLRHAYALKTSLRLPIVRVDFSVADRNIFSLREADQVDGWDVAAELNARYNDLTYECAGQAAYYCNGVLARMVGYGAGFHSWNPNPSSKTAVSFSFWRRDMKMTHAVYGGAAEQGFVFRQAEYYGTQGIYPLVLLCSFPYDGGTSIRADKGCGDTPGYFPVTSRPCSQQGINTVAAWSAHYFSQPVEGAKRFYHQCGFESDQEGFALSLLSRVDPQAELPSHQHNEVLIDTWPQNSQALPIEAFIYIYDQSRMLAGLAGAQFIQKDYYRENRIAVPVVSVAFRTGGANIFSYHPSDQAISY
;
A
#
# COMPACT_ATOMS: atom_id res chain seq x y z
N MET A 1 25.45 -26.60 -38.78
CA MET A 1 25.23 -25.91 -37.47
C MET A 1 24.34 -26.73 -36.55
N ALA A 2 23.13 -27.14 -36.97
CA ALA A 2 22.24 -27.96 -36.13
C ALA A 2 22.87 -29.27 -35.60
N SER A 3 23.63 -29.99 -36.42
CA SER A 3 24.31 -31.24 -36.00
C SER A 3 25.38 -31.02 -34.92
N GLN A 4 26.10 -29.89 -34.95
CA GLN A 4 27.11 -29.55 -33.95
C GLN A 4 26.46 -29.12 -32.63
N PHE A 5 25.35 -28.37 -32.69
CA PHE A 5 24.56 -28.03 -31.51
C PHE A 5 23.94 -29.27 -30.86
N GLN A 6 23.40 -30.19 -31.65
CA GLN A 6 22.92 -31.47 -31.13
C GLN A 6 24.05 -32.28 -30.47
N ALA A 7 25.22 -32.34 -31.12
CA ALA A 7 26.39 -33.02 -30.56
C ALA A 7 26.86 -32.40 -29.24
N SER A 8 26.80 -31.06 -29.09
CA SER A 8 27.15 -30.41 -27.83
C SER A 8 26.18 -30.74 -26.69
N LEU A 9 24.88 -30.81 -26.96
CA LEU A 9 23.88 -31.25 -25.98
C LEU A 9 24.10 -32.72 -25.56
N GLN A 10 24.41 -33.60 -26.52
CA GLN A 10 24.73 -35.00 -26.24
C GLN A 10 26.02 -35.14 -25.42
N ALA A 11 27.05 -34.36 -25.76
CA ALA A 11 28.30 -34.34 -25.02
C ALA A 11 28.10 -33.88 -23.58
N HIS A 12 27.33 -32.81 -23.36
CA HIS A 12 27.00 -32.32 -22.02
C HIS A 12 26.30 -33.38 -21.16
N ASN A 13 25.31 -34.09 -21.72
CA ASN A 13 24.59 -35.16 -21.01
C ASN A 13 25.41 -36.45 -20.82
N GLY A 14 26.55 -36.59 -21.52
CA GLY A 14 27.35 -37.80 -21.56
C GLY A 14 28.52 -37.85 -20.58
N VAL A 15 28.81 -36.75 -19.86
CA VAL A 15 29.96 -36.66 -18.94
C VAL A 15 29.70 -37.47 -17.67
N ASP A 16 28.80 -36.98 -16.81
CA ASP A 16 28.30 -37.65 -15.62
C ASP A 16 27.05 -36.91 -15.09
N ALA A 17 26.42 -37.46 -14.04
CA ALA A 17 25.21 -36.89 -13.44
C ALA A 17 25.46 -35.53 -12.77
N ALA A 18 26.65 -35.27 -12.23
CA ALA A 18 26.97 -34.02 -11.58
C ALA A 18 27.14 -32.89 -12.60
N HIS A 19 27.82 -33.17 -13.72
CA HIS A 19 28.01 -32.23 -14.82
C HIS A 19 26.69 -31.93 -15.55
N THR A 20 25.88 -32.96 -15.81
CA THR A 20 24.56 -32.83 -16.47
C THR A 20 23.60 -31.95 -15.66
N ALA A 21 23.80 -31.83 -14.33
CA ALA A 21 23.02 -30.95 -13.48
C ALA A 21 23.47 -29.48 -13.50
N THR A 22 24.56 -29.15 -14.22
CA THR A 22 25.07 -27.79 -14.36
C THR A 22 24.55 -27.10 -15.62
N ARG A 23 24.87 -25.81 -15.78
CA ARG A 23 24.46 -25.03 -16.97
C ARG A 23 25.15 -25.55 -18.23
N ASN A 24 24.42 -25.53 -19.34
CA ASN A 24 25.02 -25.48 -20.67
C ASN A 24 25.40 -24.02 -20.97
N GLU A 25 26.56 -23.80 -21.59
CA GLU A 25 27.06 -22.47 -21.93
C GLU A 25 26.92 -22.23 -23.44
N LEU A 26 26.20 -21.16 -23.80
CA LEU A 26 26.00 -20.73 -25.17
C LEU A 26 26.60 -19.34 -25.36
N LEU A 27 27.37 -19.19 -26.43
CA LEU A 27 27.91 -17.91 -26.84
C LEU A 27 27.10 -17.39 -28.02
N ILE A 28 26.58 -16.17 -27.89
CA ILE A 28 25.87 -15.45 -28.93
C ILE A 28 26.75 -14.25 -29.30
N ALA A 29 26.74 -13.86 -30.58
CA ALA A 29 27.47 -12.67 -31.03
C ALA A 29 27.01 -11.43 -30.25
N THR A 30 27.92 -10.48 -30.04
CA THR A 30 27.58 -9.19 -29.44
C THR A 30 26.58 -8.45 -30.31
N TRP A 31 25.57 -7.86 -29.69
CA TRP A 31 24.50 -7.14 -30.36
C TRP A 31 24.75 -5.62 -30.36
N PRO A 32 24.15 -4.87 -31.31
CA PRO A 32 24.19 -3.42 -31.29
C PRO A 32 23.47 -2.85 -30.07
N GLU A 33 24.10 -1.90 -29.37
CA GLU A 33 23.49 -1.21 -28.22
C GLU A 33 22.41 -0.20 -28.62
N GLU A 34 22.44 0.24 -29.89
CA GLU A 34 21.56 1.30 -30.40
C GLU A 34 20.18 0.80 -30.87
N THR A 35 20.02 -0.52 -31.11
CA THR A 35 18.76 -1.13 -31.56
C THR A 35 18.27 -2.27 -30.64
N PRO A 36 18.08 -2.01 -29.33
CA PRO A 36 17.66 -3.04 -28.37
C PRO A 36 16.29 -3.67 -28.67
N GLU A 37 15.44 -3.01 -29.45
CA GLU A 37 14.17 -3.53 -29.96
C GLU A 37 14.31 -4.62 -31.04
N GLU A 38 15.47 -4.72 -31.70
CA GLU A 38 15.76 -5.77 -32.68
C GLU A 38 16.22 -7.07 -32.01
N LEU A 39 16.53 -7.02 -30.71
CA LEU A 39 16.88 -8.21 -29.95
C LEU A 39 15.66 -9.13 -29.78
N PRO A 40 15.78 -10.43 -30.03
CA PRO A 40 14.70 -11.39 -29.85
C PRO A 40 14.50 -11.75 -28.37
N ILE A 41 14.34 -10.75 -27.50
CA ILE A 41 14.03 -10.96 -26.08
C ILE A 41 12.53 -11.24 -25.98
N GLU A 42 12.18 -12.41 -25.46
CA GLU A 42 10.77 -12.80 -25.27
C GLU A 42 10.25 -12.52 -23.86
N ALA A 43 11.13 -12.49 -22.86
CA ALA A 43 10.78 -12.27 -21.47
C ALA A 43 11.98 -11.84 -20.63
N PHE A 44 11.69 -11.16 -19.53
CA PHE A 44 12.59 -11.09 -18.37
C PHE A 44 12.24 -12.24 -17.43
N PHE A 45 13.18 -12.70 -16.61
CA PHE A 45 12.90 -13.80 -15.70
C PHE A 45 13.61 -13.65 -14.36
N TYR A 46 13.11 -14.36 -13.36
CA TYR A 46 13.76 -14.49 -12.06
C TYR A 46 13.66 -15.93 -11.55
N ASN A 47 14.63 -16.34 -10.73
CA ASN A 47 14.64 -17.66 -10.11
C ASN A 47 13.84 -17.60 -8.81
N ALA A 48 12.73 -18.33 -8.75
CA ALA A 48 11.83 -18.31 -7.61
C ALA A 48 12.48 -18.75 -6.29
N SER A 49 13.48 -19.63 -6.34
CA SER A 49 14.19 -20.13 -5.16
C SER A 49 15.26 -19.15 -4.66
N LEU A 50 15.79 -18.30 -5.54
CA LEU A 50 16.84 -17.32 -5.21
C LEU A 50 16.29 -15.91 -4.99
N GLY A 51 15.11 -15.60 -5.53
CA GLY A 51 14.56 -14.24 -5.59
C GLY A 51 14.96 -13.51 -6.87
N GLY A 52 15.00 -12.18 -6.81
CA GLY A 52 15.38 -11.32 -7.94
C GLY A 52 14.22 -10.78 -8.76
N LEU A 53 12.98 -10.87 -8.26
CA LEU A 53 11.82 -10.29 -8.92
C LEU A 53 11.97 -8.77 -9.12
N LEU A 54 12.46 -8.03 -8.12
CA LEU A 54 12.66 -6.58 -8.24
C LEU A 54 13.68 -6.21 -9.34
N ASN A 55 14.69 -7.05 -9.55
CA ASN A 55 15.65 -6.87 -10.65
C ASN A 55 15.03 -7.17 -12.00
N ALA A 56 14.29 -8.29 -12.12
CA ALA A 56 13.56 -8.59 -13.36
C ALA A 56 12.57 -7.45 -13.71
N GLN A 57 11.88 -6.90 -12.72
CA GLN A 57 11.02 -5.73 -12.87
C GLN A 57 11.79 -4.49 -13.31
N SER A 58 12.93 -4.20 -12.69
CA SER A 58 13.77 -3.03 -13.04
C SER A 58 14.35 -3.14 -14.45
N LEU A 59 14.85 -4.32 -14.84
CA LEU A 59 15.36 -4.58 -16.18
C LEU A 59 14.26 -4.45 -17.23
N ARG A 60 13.09 -5.06 -16.97
CA ARG A 60 11.92 -4.92 -17.84
C ARG A 60 11.49 -3.46 -17.99
N HIS A 61 11.42 -2.71 -16.88
CA HIS A 61 11.04 -1.31 -16.89
C HIS A 61 12.02 -0.47 -17.72
N ALA A 62 13.33 -0.64 -17.50
CA ALA A 62 14.37 0.03 -18.27
C ALA A 62 14.29 -0.30 -19.78
N TYR A 63 14.04 -1.57 -20.12
CA TYR A 63 13.83 -1.98 -21.51
C TYR A 63 12.60 -1.31 -22.12
N ALA A 64 11.46 -1.34 -21.42
CA ALA A 64 10.21 -0.74 -21.90
C ALA A 64 10.35 0.78 -22.11
N LEU A 65 11.10 1.49 -21.27
CA LEU A 65 11.39 2.92 -21.46
C LEU A 65 12.20 3.19 -22.74
N LYS A 66 13.08 2.27 -23.14
CA LYS A 66 13.94 2.42 -24.32
C LYS A 66 13.24 1.99 -25.62
N THR A 67 12.42 0.95 -25.56
CA THR A 67 11.85 0.29 -26.76
C THR A 67 10.35 0.48 -26.94
N SER A 68 9.64 0.97 -25.92
CA SER A 68 8.17 0.93 -25.81
C SER A 68 7.56 -0.49 -25.83
N LEU A 69 8.38 -1.54 -25.70
CA LEU A 69 7.92 -2.92 -25.60
C LEU A 69 7.88 -3.38 -24.14
N ARG A 70 6.70 -3.81 -23.68
CA ARG A 70 6.52 -4.36 -22.33
C ARG A 70 6.45 -5.88 -22.38
N LEU A 71 7.61 -6.51 -22.24
CA LEU A 71 7.75 -7.96 -22.22
C LEU A 71 7.31 -8.55 -20.86
N PRO A 72 6.83 -9.81 -20.83
CA PRO A 72 6.43 -10.47 -19.60
C PRO A 72 7.64 -10.78 -18.69
N ILE A 73 7.35 -10.90 -17.38
CA ILE A 73 8.27 -11.49 -16.42
C ILE A 73 7.84 -12.94 -16.17
N VAL A 74 8.76 -13.87 -16.43
CA VAL A 74 8.55 -15.30 -16.22
C VAL A 74 9.20 -15.72 -14.90
N ARG A 75 8.42 -16.34 -14.03
CA ARG A 75 8.92 -17.00 -12.82
C ARG A 75 9.50 -18.36 -13.20
N VAL A 76 10.76 -18.58 -12.85
CA VAL A 76 11.50 -19.82 -13.12
C VAL A 76 11.71 -20.60 -11.82
N ASP A 77 11.26 -21.85 -11.78
CA ASP A 77 11.37 -22.71 -10.62
C ASP A 77 11.87 -24.11 -11.01
N PHE A 78 13.16 -24.37 -10.80
CA PHE A 78 13.78 -25.66 -11.13
C PHE A 78 13.43 -26.78 -10.15
N SER A 79 12.73 -26.48 -9.05
CA SER A 79 12.42 -27.46 -8.00
C SER A 79 11.07 -28.19 -8.19
N VAL A 80 10.25 -27.74 -9.14
CA VAL A 80 8.92 -28.30 -9.39
C VAL A 80 8.99 -29.73 -9.95
N ALA A 81 8.23 -30.64 -9.34
CA ALA A 81 8.27 -32.08 -9.66
C ALA A 81 7.62 -32.42 -11.00
N ASP A 82 6.65 -31.62 -11.44
CA ASP A 82 5.91 -31.80 -12.69
C ASP A 82 6.67 -31.28 -13.93
N ARG A 83 7.87 -30.70 -13.73
CA ARG A 83 8.72 -30.07 -14.75
C ARG A 83 8.11 -28.83 -15.43
N ASN A 84 7.06 -28.24 -14.86
CA ASN A 84 6.52 -26.94 -15.30
C ASN A 84 7.37 -25.79 -14.74
N ILE A 85 8.62 -25.70 -15.21
CA ILE A 85 9.64 -24.79 -14.68
C ILE A 85 9.26 -23.31 -14.84
N PHE A 86 8.49 -22.98 -15.88
CA PHE A 86 8.11 -21.61 -16.22
C PHE A 86 6.66 -21.35 -15.82
N SER A 87 6.42 -20.24 -15.14
CA SER A 87 5.08 -19.80 -14.76
C SER A 87 4.93 -18.29 -14.92
N LEU A 88 3.72 -17.85 -15.26
CA LEU A 88 3.34 -16.44 -15.24
C LEU A 88 2.49 -16.18 -13.99
N ARG A 89 2.76 -15.06 -13.33
CA ARG A 89 1.98 -14.55 -12.21
C ARG A 89 1.70 -13.09 -12.46
N GLU A 90 0.43 -12.70 -12.40
CA GLU A 90 -0.01 -11.31 -12.58
C GLU A 90 0.66 -10.36 -11.59
N ALA A 91 0.80 -10.77 -10.33
CA ALA A 91 1.47 -9.97 -9.31
C ALA A 91 2.94 -9.65 -9.63
N ASP A 92 3.62 -10.51 -10.39
CA ASP A 92 5.02 -10.29 -10.78
C ASP A 92 5.11 -9.26 -11.92
N GLN A 93 4.01 -9.03 -12.65
CA GLN A 93 3.94 -8.11 -13.78
C GLN A 93 3.75 -6.65 -13.37
N VAL A 94 3.43 -6.36 -12.11
CA VAL A 94 3.25 -5.00 -11.60
C VAL A 94 4.53 -4.58 -10.88
N ASP A 95 5.23 -3.57 -11.40
CA ASP A 95 6.44 -3.04 -10.76
C ASP A 95 6.13 -1.85 -9.84
N GLY A 96 7.13 -1.45 -9.05
CA GLY A 96 6.95 -0.35 -8.10
C GLY A 96 6.67 1.01 -8.74
N TRP A 97 7.09 1.24 -9.99
CA TRP A 97 6.74 2.46 -10.73
C TRP A 97 5.25 2.44 -11.11
N ASP A 98 4.72 1.30 -11.55
CA ASP A 98 3.29 1.13 -11.81
C ASP A 98 2.47 1.40 -10.54
N VAL A 99 2.88 0.82 -9.39
CA VAL A 99 2.21 1.04 -8.10
C VAL A 99 2.23 2.52 -7.70
N ALA A 100 3.38 3.19 -7.79
CA ALA A 100 3.47 4.62 -7.48
C ALA A 100 2.61 5.48 -8.42
N ALA A 101 2.54 5.14 -9.71
CA ALA A 101 1.68 5.80 -10.68
C ALA A 101 0.19 5.62 -10.35
N GLU A 102 -0.24 4.40 -10.00
CA GLU A 102 -1.62 4.09 -9.60
C GLU A 102 -2.03 4.82 -8.31
N LEU A 103 -1.12 4.87 -7.31
CA LEU A 103 -1.35 5.62 -6.08
C LEU A 103 -1.53 7.13 -6.37
N ASN A 104 -0.69 7.70 -7.24
CA ASN A 104 -0.84 9.10 -7.66
C ASN A 104 -2.15 9.32 -8.43
N ALA A 105 -2.54 8.41 -9.31
CA ALA A 105 -3.81 8.51 -10.05
C ALA A 105 -5.00 8.55 -9.08
N ARG A 106 -5.06 7.61 -8.13
CA ARG A 106 -6.10 7.57 -7.08
C ARG A 106 -6.09 8.77 -6.14
N TYR A 107 -4.91 9.27 -5.79
CA TYR A 107 -4.77 10.47 -4.97
C TYR A 107 -5.32 11.72 -5.66
N ASN A 108 -5.23 11.79 -6.99
CA ASN A 108 -5.71 12.91 -7.79
C ASN A 108 -7.18 12.79 -8.22
N ASP A 109 -7.77 11.60 -8.17
CA ASP A 109 -9.20 11.42 -8.42
C ASP A 109 -10.00 11.97 -7.23
N LEU A 110 -10.80 13.00 -7.50
CA LEU A 110 -11.59 13.73 -6.50
C LEU A 110 -13.08 13.31 -6.48
N THR A 111 -13.44 12.26 -7.20
CA THR A 111 -14.82 11.75 -7.18
C THR A 111 -15.20 11.27 -5.78
N TYR A 112 -16.43 11.56 -5.36
CA TYR A 112 -16.95 11.20 -4.04
C TYR A 112 -17.66 9.84 -4.02
N GLU A 113 -17.76 9.18 -5.16
CA GLU A 113 -18.43 7.89 -5.32
C GLU A 113 -17.73 7.02 -6.36
N CYS A 114 -17.92 5.71 -6.20
CA CYS A 114 -17.41 4.67 -7.06
C CYS A 114 -18.59 3.85 -7.58
N ALA A 115 -19.27 4.34 -8.62
CA ALA A 115 -20.48 3.70 -9.18
C ALA A 115 -21.55 3.38 -8.10
N GLY A 116 -21.86 4.37 -7.25
CA GLY A 116 -22.80 4.24 -6.14
C GLY A 116 -22.21 3.67 -4.84
N GLN A 117 -20.94 3.26 -4.82
CA GLN A 117 -20.19 2.96 -3.60
C GLN A 117 -19.45 4.19 -3.07
N ALA A 118 -19.01 4.16 -1.82
CA ALA A 118 -18.16 5.20 -1.23
C ALA A 118 -16.81 5.31 -1.95
N ALA A 119 -16.22 6.51 -1.95
CA ALA A 119 -14.97 6.81 -2.68
C ALA A 119 -13.81 5.83 -2.41
N TYR A 120 -13.69 5.29 -1.19
CA TYR A 120 -12.64 4.33 -0.82
C TYR A 120 -12.70 2.99 -1.59
N TYR A 121 -13.79 2.71 -2.32
CA TYR A 121 -13.93 1.51 -3.13
C TYR A 121 -13.04 1.51 -4.38
N CYS A 122 -12.72 2.66 -4.95
CA CYS A 122 -12.00 2.76 -6.23
C CYS A 122 -10.95 3.88 -6.26
N ASN A 123 -11.01 4.86 -5.35
CA ASN A 123 -10.07 5.98 -5.35
C ASN A 123 -9.58 6.36 -3.95
N GLY A 124 -8.70 7.36 -3.93
CA GLY A 124 -7.92 7.72 -2.75
C GLY A 124 -7.01 6.58 -2.28
N VAL A 125 -6.30 6.85 -1.18
CA VAL A 125 -5.29 5.94 -0.65
C VAL A 125 -5.60 5.64 0.82
N LEU A 126 -5.92 4.39 1.14
CA LEU A 126 -6.09 3.90 2.50
C LEU A 126 -4.73 3.49 3.06
N ALA A 127 -4.16 4.33 3.92
CA ALA A 127 -2.83 4.14 4.45
C ALA A 127 -2.85 4.05 5.98
N ARG A 128 -2.03 3.16 6.53
CA ARG A 128 -1.84 3.02 7.96
C ARG A 128 -0.38 3.18 8.32
N MET A 129 -0.10 4.14 9.19
CA MET A 129 1.22 4.30 9.80
C MET A 129 1.37 3.32 10.96
N VAL A 130 2.51 2.61 11.01
CA VAL A 130 2.74 1.53 11.98
C VAL A 130 4.17 1.53 12.52
N GLY A 131 4.33 1.03 13.75
CA GLY A 131 5.62 0.63 14.26
C GLY A 131 6.13 -0.65 13.58
N TYR A 132 7.39 -0.98 13.83
CA TYR A 132 8.03 -2.20 13.34
C TYR A 132 8.94 -2.79 14.42
N GLY A 133 9.21 -4.09 14.34
CA GLY A 133 10.11 -4.76 15.28
C GLY A 133 10.06 -6.29 15.14
N ALA A 134 11.01 -6.98 15.76
CA ALA A 134 11.11 -8.44 15.65
C ALA A 134 10.03 -9.21 16.44
N GLY A 135 9.30 -8.53 17.35
CA GLY A 135 8.33 -9.17 18.25
C GLY A 135 6.88 -9.19 17.74
N PHE A 136 6.61 -8.57 16.59
CA PHE A 136 5.27 -8.52 15.98
C PHE A 136 5.39 -8.22 14.49
N HIS A 137 4.35 -8.57 13.72
CA HIS A 137 4.25 -8.16 12.33
C HIS A 137 3.49 -6.83 12.23
N SER A 138 4.05 -5.88 11.48
CA SER A 138 3.50 -4.51 11.38
C SER A 138 2.09 -4.43 10.78
N TRP A 139 1.68 -5.45 10.02
CA TRP A 139 0.32 -5.56 9.46
C TRP A 139 -0.67 -6.28 10.37
N ASN A 140 -0.26 -6.73 11.56
CA ASN A 140 -1.19 -7.32 12.50
C ASN A 140 -1.92 -6.23 13.29
N PRO A 141 -3.23 -6.41 13.57
CA PRO A 141 -3.91 -5.58 14.54
C PRO A 141 -3.25 -5.70 15.91
N ASN A 142 -3.25 -4.63 16.70
CA ASN A 142 -2.73 -4.69 18.06
C ASN A 142 -3.62 -5.64 18.90
N PRO A 143 -3.07 -6.73 19.49
CA PRO A 143 -3.86 -7.70 20.26
C PRO A 143 -4.59 -7.11 21.46
N SER A 144 -4.08 -6.00 22.01
CA SER A 144 -4.63 -5.29 23.16
C SER A 144 -5.58 -4.16 22.78
N SER A 145 -5.72 -3.84 21.48
CA SER A 145 -6.59 -2.77 21.01
C SER A 145 -8.03 -3.25 20.86
N LYS A 146 -8.97 -2.28 20.92
CA LYS A 146 -10.37 -2.52 20.56
C LYS A 146 -10.46 -3.08 19.13
N THR A 147 -11.58 -3.73 18.84
CA THR A 147 -11.95 -4.51 17.63
C THR A 147 -11.87 -3.78 16.29
N ALA A 148 -11.14 -2.68 16.16
CA ALA A 148 -10.92 -1.96 14.91
C ALA A 148 -9.49 -1.42 14.79
N VAL A 149 -9.12 -1.07 13.57
CA VAL A 149 -7.79 -0.65 13.16
C VAL A 149 -7.90 0.68 12.43
N SER A 150 -7.18 1.68 12.92
CA SER A 150 -7.16 3.05 12.38
C SER A 150 -6.31 3.17 11.10
N PHE A 151 -6.84 3.87 10.11
CA PHE A 151 -6.22 4.24 8.85
C PHE A 151 -6.45 5.74 8.61
N SER A 152 -5.65 6.34 7.74
CA SER A 152 -5.96 7.60 7.11
C SER A 152 -6.36 7.37 5.65
N PHE A 153 -7.21 8.25 5.13
CA PHE A 153 -7.60 8.27 3.73
C PHE A 153 -6.99 9.49 3.04
N TRP A 154 -6.12 9.27 2.05
CA TRP A 154 -5.42 10.37 1.38
C TRP A 154 -5.98 10.63 0.00
N ARG A 155 -6.30 11.89 -0.22
CA ARG A 155 -6.74 12.45 -1.50
C ARG A 155 -6.24 13.89 -1.56
N ARG A 156 -6.00 14.41 -2.76
CA ARG A 156 -5.31 15.71 -2.95
C ARG A 156 -6.01 16.87 -2.25
N ASP A 157 -7.33 16.86 -2.23
CA ASP A 157 -8.15 17.90 -1.59
C ASP A 157 -8.21 17.81 -0.05
N MET A 158 -7.74 16.71 0.55
CA MET A 158 -7.72 16.53 2.02
C MET A 158 -6.62 17.33 2.72
N LYS A 159 -5.66 17.90 1.95
CA LYS A 159 -4.57 18.75 2.48
C LYS A 159 -3.84 18.12 3.67
N MET A 160 -3.60 16.82 3.60
CA MET A 160 -2.92 16.06 4.66
C MET A 160 -1.48 16.53 4.79
N THR A 161 -1.09 16.95 6.00
CA THR A 161 0.30 17.25 6.36
C THR A 161 0.91 16.15 7.20
N HIS A 162 0.10 15.36 7.90
CA HIS A 162 0.49 14.21 8.70
C HIS A 162 -0.50 13.05 8.49
N ALA A 163 -0.05 11.84 8.75
CA ALA A 163 -0.81 10.60 8.54
C ALA A 163 -1.21 9.87 9.84
N VAL A 164 -0.80 10.38 10.99
CA VAL A 164 -1.07 9.82 12.32
C VAL A 164 -0.85 10.90 13.38
N TYR A 165 -1.41 10.70 14.57
CA TYR A 165 -1.26 11.59 15.72
C TYR A 165 0.18 12.06 15.90
N GLY A 166 0.38 13.38 15.78
CA GLY A 166 1.68 14.04 15.98
C GLY A 166 2.83 13.55 15.10
N GLY A 167 2.57 12.80 14.02
CA GLY A 167 3.63 12.17 13.21
C GLY A 167 4.41 11.08 13.98
N ALA A 168 3.77 10.39 14.92
CA ALA A 168 4.41 9.37 15.77
C ALA A 168 5.01 8.18 15.00
N ALA A 169 4.61 7.97 13.74
CA ALA A 169 5.21 7.01 12.83
C ALA A 169 5.31 7.62 11.43
N GLU A 170 6.45 7.39 10.77
CA GLU A 170 6.75 7.92 9.44
C GLU A 170 6.90 6.78 8.41
N GLN A 171 6.48 5.57 8.77
CA GLN A 171 6.39 4.40 7.90
C GLN A 171 5.05 3.69 8.08
N GLY A 172 4.64 2.96 7.05
CA GLY A 172 3.31 2.38 6.98
C GLY A 172 3.15 1.36 5.88
N PHE A 173 1.90 0.98 5.67
CA PHE A 173 1.48 0.24 4.49
C PHE A 173 0.19 0.84 3.93
N VAL A 174 -0.07 0.54 2.66
CA VAL A 174 -1.28 0.90 1.93
C VAL A 174 -2.07 -0.35 1.59
N PHE A 175 -3.38 -0.30 1.79
CA PHE A 175 -4.29 -1.30 1.25
C PHE A 175 -4.80 -0.88 -0.13
N ARG A 176 -4.98 -1.87 -1.01
CA ARG A 176 -5.72 -1.70 -2.26
C ARG A 176 -7.12 -1.18 -2.00
N GLN A 177 -7.71 -0.64 -3.05
CA GLN A 177 -9.09 -0.16 -3.09
C GLN A 177 -10.06 -1.26 -2.63
N ALA A 178 -11.16 -0.86 -1.97
CA ALA A 178 -12.07 -1.83 -1.36
C ALA A 178 -12.83 -2.71 -2.38
N GLU A 179 -12.85 -2.36 -3.67
CA GLU A 179 -13.36 -3.25 -4.73
C GLU A 179 -12.67 -4.62 -4.78
N TYR A 180 -11.43 -4.73 -4.27
CA TYR A 180 -10.70 -5.98 -4.23
C TYR A 180 -11.01 -6.84 -2.99
N TYR A 181 -11.62 -6.27 -1.96
CA TYR A 181 -11.82 -6.96 -0.67
C TYR A 181 -12.80 -8.12 -0.83
N GLY A 182 -12.41 -9.32 -0.38
CA GLY A 182 -13.22 -10.53 -0.55
C GLY A 182 -13.17 -11.15 -1.95
N THR A 183 -12.41 -10.58 -2.89
CA THR A 183 -12.21 -11.13 -4.24
C THR A 183 -10.85 -11.82 -4.35
N GLN A 184 -10.70 -12.79 -5.25
CA GLN A 184 -9.38 -13.39 -5.58
C GLN A 184 -8.60 -13.92 -4.35
N GLY A 185 -9.30 -14.36 -3.30
CA GLY A 185 -8.67 -14.85 -2.07
C GLY A 185 -8.18 -13.75 -1.10
N ILE A 186 -8.47 -12.48 -1.38
CA ILE A 186 -8.21 -11.34 -0.50
C ILE A 186 -9.19 -11.34 0.66
N TYR A 187 -8.70 -11.02 1.86
CA TYR A 187 -9.50 -10.93 3.07
C TYR A 187 -10.61 -9.87 2.93
N PRO A 188 -11.86 -10.17 3.33
CA PRO A 188 -12.98 -9.23 3.22
C PRO A 188 -12.91 -8.17 4.34
N LEU A 189 -12.03 -7.18 4.17
CA LEU A 189 -11.93 -6.05 5.09
C LEU A 189 -13.23 -5.24 5.09
N VAL A 190 -13.63 -4.75 6.27
CA VAL A 190 -14.86 -3.97 6.46
C VAL A 190 -14.50 -2.60 7.02
N LEU A 191 -14.82 -1.53 6.29
CA LEU A 191 -14.73 -0.17 6.80
C LEU A 191 -15.95 0.12 7.68
N LEU A 192 -15.70 0.56 8.91
CA LEU A 192 -16.71 0.75 9.95
C LEU A 192 -17.24 2.18 9.97
N CYS A 193 -16.34 3.16 10.01
CA CYS A 193 -16.70 4.59 10.07
C CYS A 193 -15.53 5.47 9.67
N SER A 194 -15.81 6.76 9.51
CA SER A 194 -14.80 7.78 9.22
C SER A 194 -15.01 9.07 10.00
N PHE A 195 -13.91 9.78 10.23
CA PHE A 195 -13.83 11.04 10.94
C PHE A 195 -13.05 12.06 10.10
N PRO A 196 -13.55 13.32 9.96
CA PRO A 196 -12.83 14.34 9.19
C PRO A 196 -11.48 14.73 9.79
N TYR A 197 -11.28 14.51 11.09
CA TYR A 197 -10.06 14.74 11.88
C TYR A 197 -9.73 13.50 12.73
N ASP A 198 -8.70 13.56 13.57
CA ASP A 198 -8.37 12.50 14.52
C ASP A 198 -9.60 12.19 15.35
N GLY A 199 -10.10 10.95 15.30
CA GLY A 199 -11.31 10.56 15.99
C GLY A 199 -11.08 10.32 17.48
N GLY A 200 -9.84 10.10 17.94
CA GLY A 200 -9.59 9.65 19.32
C GLY A 200 -10.18 8.26 19.58
N THR A 201 -10.16 7.40 18.58
CA THR A 201 -10.98 6.17 18.53
C THR A 201 -10.67 5.14 19.61
N SER A 202 -9.49 5.22 20.23
CA SER A 202 -9.10 4.36 21.35
C SER A 202 -10.03 4.48 22.57
N ILE A 203 -10.64 5.65 22.79
CA ILE A 203 -11.52 5.91 23.94
C ILE A 203 -13.02 5.90 23.59
N ARG A 204 -13.36 5.69 22.31
CA ARG A 204 -14.75 5.64 21.84
C ARG A 204 -15.40 4.28 22.07
N ALA A 205 -16.73 4.29 22.15
CA ALA A 205 -17.56 3.08 22.15
C ALA A 205 -17.67 2.46 20.75
N ASP A 206 -18.38 1.35 20.64
CA ASP A 206 -18.77 0.71 19.36
C ASP A 206 -17.64 0.58 18.33
N LYS A 207 -16.62 -0.21 18.68
CA LYS A 207 -15.41 -0.41 17.88
C LYS A 207 -14.68 0.89 17.45
N GLY A 208 -14.87 1.99 18.16
CA GLY A 208 -14.27 3.29 17.82
C GLY A 208 -15.20 4.23 17.06
N CYS A 209 -16.40 3.78 16.66
CA CYS A 209 -17.37 4.55 15.87
C CYS A 209 -18.47 5.20 16.72
N GLY A 210 -18.57 4.82 18.00
CA GLY A 210 -19.57 5.36 18.91
C GLY A 210 -19.20 6.70 19.53
N ASP A 211 -19.94 7.04 20.58
CA ASP A 211 -19.65 8.20 21.43
C ASP A 211 -18.33 8.04 22.19
N THR A 212 -17.98 9.09 22.93
CA THR A 212 -16.81 9.18 23.79
C THR A 212 -17.31 9.18 25.25
N PRO A 213 -17.53 8.01 25.90
CA PRO A 213 -18.34 7.94 27.11
C PRO A 213 -17.84 8.80 28.27
N GLY A 214 -16.53 8.94 28.41
CA GLY A 214 -15.88 9.71 29.48
C GLY A 214 -15.84 11.22 29.26
N TYR A 215 -16.25 11.72 28.08
CA TYR A 215 -16.13 13.13 27.69
C TYR A 215 -17.44 13.70 27.14
N PHE A 216 -18.03 13.05 26.12
CA PHE A 216 -19.20 13.56 25.39
C PHE A 216 -20.21 12.44 25.04
N PRO A 217 -20.76 11.71 26.03
CA PRO A 217 -21.55 10.50 25.80
C PRO A 217 -22.83 10.71 24.97
N VAL A 218 -23.32 11.94 24.89
CA VAL A 218 -24.57 12.30 24.19
C VAL A 218 -24.29 12.96 22.84
N THR A 219 -23.26 13.81 22.78
CA THR A 219 -23.02 14.71 21.65
C THR A 219 -21.86 14.27 20.74
N SER A 220 -21.11 13.22 21.06
CA SER A 220 -20.13 12.63 20.13
C SER A 220 -20.57 11.30 19.50
N ARG A 221 -21.85 10.92 19.67
CA ARG A 221 -22.50 9.78 18.97
C ARG A 221 -22.38 9.91 17.44
N PRO A 222 -22.59 8.84 16.66
CA PRO A 222 -22.61 8.91 15.20
C PRO A 222 -23.45 10.08 14.66
N CYS A 223 -22.97 10.78 13.62
CA CYS A 223 -23.59 12.02 13.14
C CYS A 223 -25.05 11.81 12.70
N SER A 224 -25.34 10.66 12.08
CA SER A 224 -26.67 10.23 11.67
C SER A 224 -27.68 10.20 12.83
N GLN A 225 -27.26 9.73 14.01
CA GLN A 225 -28.08 9.65 15.21
C GLN A 225 -28.38 11.02 15.85
N GLN A 226 -27.66 12.05 15.43
CA GLN A 226 -27.81 13.42 15.91
C GLN A 226 -28.47 14.35 14.88
N GLY A 227 -28.87 13.83 13.71
CA GLY A 227 -29.40 14.63 12.61
C GLY A 227 -28.35 15.53 11.94
N ILE A 228 -27.06 15.22 12.10
CA ILE A 228 -25.96 15.96 11.49
C ILE A 228 -25.67 15.32 10.12
N ASN A 229 -26.30 15.86 9.07
CA ASN A 229 -26.23 15.32 7.70
C ASN A 229 -25.79 16.35 6.65
N THR A 230 -25.22 17.48 7.08
CA THR A 230 -24.66 18.50 6.19
C THR A 230 -23.33 19.01 6.72
N VAL A 231 -22.48 19.51 5.81
CA VAL A 231 -21.18 20.12 6.17
C VAL A 231 -21.37 21.28 7.14
N ALA A 232 -22.43 22.09 6.95
CA ALA A 232 -22.76 23.22 7.81
C ALA A 232 -23.14 22.77 9.22
N ALA A 233 -23.98 21.74 9.35
CA ALA A 233 -24.36 21.17 10.65
C ALA A 233 -23.14 20.55 11.36
N TRP A 234 -22.31 19.81 10.63
CA TRP A 234 -21.10 19.20 11.19
C TRP A 234 -20.10 20.27 11.64
N SER A 235 -19.89 21.32 10.83
CA SER A 235 -19.01 22.43 11.16
C SER A 235 -19.49 23.18 12.41
N ALA A 236 -20.80 23.48 12.50
CA ALA A 236 -21.37 24.10 13.69
C ALA A 236 -21.18 23.23 14.95
N HIS A 237 -21.38 21.92 14.82
CA HIS A 237 -21.16 20.95 15.90
C HIS A 237 -19.69 20.89 16.35
N TYR A 238 -18.77 20.73 15.41
CA TYR A 238 -17.33 20.59 15.69
C TYR A 238 -16.73 21.87 16.29
N PHE A 239 -17.03 23.03 15.71
CA PHE A 239 -16.50 24.32 16.17
C PHE A 239 -17.23 24.91 17.39
N SER A 240 -18.30 24.27 17.88
CA SER A 240 -18.92 24.62 19.17
C SER A 240 -17.97 24.42 20.36
N GLN A 241 -16.93 23.59 20.19
CA GLN A 241 -15.90 23.36 21.20
C GLN A 241 -14.63 24.15 20.88
N PRO A 242 -13.97 24.77 21.88
CA PRO A 242 -12.70 25.45 21.69
C PRO A 242 -11.57 24.44 21.39
N VAL A 243 -10.47 24.93 20.80
CA VAL A 243 -9.20 24.19 20.72
C VAL A 243 -8.54 24.17 22.10
N GLU A 244 -9.10 23.39 23.03
CA GLU A 244 -8.58 23.23 24.39
C GLU A 244 -8.25 21.76 24.63
N GLY A 245 -6.96 21.43 24.52
CA GLY A 245 -6.48 20.05 24.63
C GLY A 245 -7.16 19.15 23.59
N ALA A 246 -7.82 18.10 24.07
CA ALA A 246 -8.49 17.11 23.23
C ALA A 246 -10.01 17.28 23.11
N LYS A 247 -10.59 18.33 23.71
CA LYS A 247 -12.06 18.48 23.80
C LYS A 247 -12.74 18.50 22.43
N ARG A 248 -12.22 19.29 21.48
CA ARG A 248 -12.84 19.45 20.16
C ARG A 248 -12.90 18.14 19.38
N PHE A 249 -11.78 17.42 19.25
CA PHE A 249 -11.76 16.19 18.47
C PHE A 249 -12.47 15.01 19.19
N TYR A 250 -12.51 15.00 20.53
CA TYR A 250 -13.36 14.06 21.28
C TYR A 250 -14.86 14.33 21.16
N HIS A 251 -15.26 15.58 20.87
CA HIS A 251 -16.65 15.98 20.68
C HIS A 251 -17.21 15.65 19.28
N GLN A 252 -16.35 15.53 18.28
CA GLN A 252 -16.79 15.28 16.91
C GLN A 252 -17.64 14.00 16.82
N CYS A 253 -18.67 14.03 15.98
CA CYS A 253 -19.39 12.83 15.58
C CYS A 253 -18.67 12.15 14.39
N GLY A 254 -18.79 10.83 14.30
CA GLY A 254 -18.28 10.04 13.16
C GLY A 254 -19.36 9.80 12.10
N PHE A 255 -18.93 9.51 10.88
CA PHE A 255 -19.78 9.19 9.75
C PHE A 255 -19.73 7.69 9.44
N GLU A 256 -20.86 7.16 8.98
CA GLU A 256 -20.98 5.78 8.49
C GLU A 256 -20.09 5.55 7.26
N SER A 257 -19.83 4.28 6.93
CA SER A 257 -19.01 3.88 5.78
C SER A 257 -19.76 3.83 4.45
N ASP A 258 -21.06 4.14 4.44
CA ASP A 258 -21.83 4.23 3.20
C ASP A 258 -21.40 5.42 2.32
N GLN A 259 -21.92 5.47 1.11
CA GLN A 259 -21.53 6.47 0.10
C GLN A 259 -21.77 7.91 0.60
N GLU A 260 -22.96 8.19 1.13
CA GLU A 260 -23.34 9.53 1.58
C GLU A 260 -22.55 9.97 2.82
N GLY A 261 -22.44 9.09 3.83
CA GLY A 261 -21.72 9.34 5.07
C GLY A 261 -20.24 9.56 4.82
N PHE A 262 -19.60 8.69 4.02
CA PHE A 262 -18.19 8.84 3.70
C PHE A 262 -17.93 10.11 2.88
N ALA A 263 -18.75 10.42 1.88
CA ALA A 263 -18.62 11.66 1.10
C ALA A 263 -18.75 12.90 2.00
N LEU A 264 -19.71 12.91 2.93
CA LEU A 264 -19.90 14.00 3.87
C LEU A 264 -18.73 14.14 4.85
N SER A 265 -18.12 13.03 5.26
CA SER A 265 -16.89 13.02 6.06
C SER A 265 -15.73 13.74 5.35
N LEU A 266 -15.51 13.42 4.07
CA LEU A 266 -14.49 14.09 3.26
C LEU A 266 -14.76 15.60 3.11
N LEU A 267 -16.02 15.96 2.82
CA LEU A 267 -16.44 17.37 2.66
C LEU A 267 -16.38 18.18 3.95
N SER A 268 -16.51 17.53 5.11
CA SER A 268 -16.53 18.18 6.43
C SER A 268 -15.17 18.70 6.86
N ARG A 269 -14.10 18.37 6.12
CA ARG A 269 -12.73 18.79 6.37
C ARG A 269 -12.44 20.22 5.86
N VAL A 270 -13.29 21.17 6.24
CA VAL A 270 -13.36 22.53 5.66
C VAL A 270 -12.17 23.43 5.97
N ASP A 271 -11.64 23.37 7.20
CA ASP A 271 -10.51 24.19 7.65
C ASP A 271 -9.59 23.39 8.59
N PRO A 272 -8.67 22.59 8.02
CA PRO A 272 -7.72 21.84 8.85
C PRO A 272 -6.83 22.70 9.72
N GLN A 273 -6.59 23.97 9.34
CA GLN A 273 -5.72 24.86 10.11
C GLN A 273 -6.40 25.42 11.35
N ALA A 274 -7.73 25.28 11.47
CA ALA A 274 -8.47 25.61 12.68
C ALA A 274 -8.28 24.59 13.82
N GLU A 275 -7.61 23.46 13.59
CA GLU A 275 -7.31 22.43 14.59
C GLU A 275 -5.80 22.29 14.84
N LEU A 276 -5.43 21.76 16.01
CA LEU A 276 -4.05 21.49 16.39
C LEU A 276 -3.37 20.55 15.39
N PRO A 277 -2.12 20.83 14.96
CA PRO A 277 -1.38 19.99 14.02
C PRO A 277 -1.36 18.49 14.36
N SER A 278 -1.35 18.14 15.65
CA SER A 278 -1.37 16.74 16.12
C SER A 278 -2.66 16.00 15.79
N HIS A 279 -3.79 16.70 15.67
CA HIS A 279 -5.13 16.13 15.43
C HIS A 279 -5.64 16.39 14.02
N GLN A 280 -4.81 17.01 13.17
CA GLN A 280 -5.21 17.40 11.83
C GLN A 280 -5.42 16.21 10.89
N HIS A 281 -4.89 15.02 11.13
CA HIS A 281 -5.09 13.89 10.20
C HIS A 281 -6.54 13.42 10.20
N ASN A 282 -7.06 12.88 9.09
CA ASN A 282 -8.34 12.18 9.13
C ASN A 282 -8.17 10.76 9.66
N GLU A 283 -9.27 10.16 10.11
CA GLU A 283 -9.27 8.81 10.66
C GLU A 283 -10.39 7.96 10.07
N VAL A 284 -10.06 6.76 9.65
CA VAL A 284 -10.95 5.75 9.07
C VAL A 284 -10.73 4.44 9.80
N LEU A 285 -11.81 3.78 10.21
CA LEU A 285 -11.73 2.57 11.03
C LEU A 285 -12.07 1.38 10.15
N ILE A 286 -11.18 0.38 10.15
CA ILE A 286 -11.40 -0.91 9.49
C ILE A 286 -11.51 -1.98 10.58
N ASP A 287 -12.46 -2.91 10.46
CA ASP A 287 -12.62 -4.02 11.41
C ASP A 287 -11.34 -4.86 11.49
N THR A 288 -11.10 -5.47 12.64
CA THR A 288 -9.92 -6.32 12.82
C THR A 288 -9.94 -7.55 11.94
N TRP A 289 -8.77 -7.96 11.46
CA TRP A 289 -8.54 -9.22 10.78
C TRP A 289 -7.71 -10.19 11.66
N PRO A 290 -7.66 -11.49 11.32
CA PRO A 290 -6.84 -12.44 12.05
C PRO A 290 -5.36 -12.04 12.08
N GLN A 291 -4.70 -12.34 13.20
CA GLN A 291 -3.24 -12.24 13.29
C GLN A 291 -2.59 -13.09 12.20
N ASN A 292 -1.51 -12.60 11.60
CA ASN A 292 -0.70 -13.31 10.60
C ASN A 292 -1.49 -13.69 9.35
N SER A 293 -2.49 -12.88 8.97
CA SER A 293 -3.23 -13.10 7.72
C SER A 293 -2.31 -12.89 6.51
N GLN A 294 -2.25 -13.90 5.63
CA GLN A 294 -1.52 -13.85 4.36
C GLN A 294 -2.36 -13.25 3.21
N ALA A 295 -3.66 -13.03 3.46
CA ALA A 295 -4.64 -12.60 2.45
C ALA A 295 -4.89 -11.09 2.45
N LEU A 296 -3.99 -10.30 3.05
CA LEU A 296 -4.18 -8.85 3.13
C LEU A 296 -3.86 -8.17 1.80
N PRO A 297 -4.66 -7.19 1.36
CA PRO A 297 -4.46 -6.48 0.09
C PRO A 297 -3.39 -5.39 0.24
N ILE A 298 -2.23 -5.71 0.78
CA ILE A 298 -1.13 -4.75 0.92
C ILE A 298 -0.49 -4.54 -0.46
N GLU A 299 -0.51 -3.31 -0.95
CA GLU A 299 0.03 -2.96 -2.27
C GLU A 299 1.33 -2.18 -2.23
N ALA A 300 1.60 -1.48 -1.12
CA ALA A 300 2.84 -0.76 -0.91
C ALA A 300 3.18 -0.70 0.57
N PHE A 301 4.48 -0.80 0.87
CA PHE A 301 5.03 -0.23 2.10
C PHE A 301 5.42 1.21 1.81
N ILE A 302 5.22 2.08 2.78
CA ILE A 302 5.41 3.51 2.57
C ILE A 302 6.26 4.12 3.65
N TYR A 303 6.93 5.22 3.31
CA TYR A 303 7.53 6.12 4.29
C TYR A 303 7.35 7.57 3.88
N ILE A 304 7.28 8.47 4.87
CA ILE A 304 7.17 9.90 4.63
C ILE A 304 8.55 10.45 4.33
N TYR A 305 8.71 10.99 3.12
CA TYR A 305 9.91 11.67 2.67
C TYR A 305 9.81 13.16 3.01
N ASP A 306 10.32 13.53 4.17
CA ASP A 306 10.37 14.92 4.63
C ASP A 306 11.55 15.12 5.59
N GLN A 307 12.58 15.83 5.12
CA GLN A 307 13.82 16.07 5.88
C GLN A 307 13.60 16.92 7.14
N SER A 308 12.45 17.58 7.28
CA SER A 308 12.11 18.34 8.49
C SER A 308 11.53 17.47 9.60
N ARG A 309 11.23 16.19 9.34
CA ARG A 309 10.71 15.26 10.35
C ARG A 309 11.82 14.80 11.27
N MET A 310 11.44 14.60 12.53
CA MET A 310 12.34 14.08 13.55
C MET A 310 12.67 12.59 13.33
N LEU A 311 11.75 11.82 12.73
CA LEU A 311 11.90 10.39 12.47
C LEU A 311 12.07 10.15 10.97
N ALA A 312 13.05 9.31 10.62
CA ALA A 312 13.22 8.82 9.25
C ALA A 312 12.46 7.48 9.10
N GLY A 313 11.47 7.43 8.20
CA GLY A 313 10.65 6.24 8.02
C GLY A 313 11.24 5.14 7.14
N LEU A 314 12.24 5.44 6.30
CA LEU A 314 12.76 4.51 5.29
C LEU A 314 13.24 3.18 5.90
N ALA A 315 14.03 3.23 6.97
CA ALA A 315 14.53 2.02 7.63
C ALA A 315 13.38 1.15 8.18
N GLY A 316 12.31 1.78 8.65
CA GLY A 316 11.10 1.09 9.08
C GLY A 316 10.35 0.44 7.92
N ALA A 317 10.12 1.17 6.82
CA ALA A 317 9.48 0.61 5.63
C ALA A 317 10.28 -0.57 5.04
N GLN A 318 11.60 -0.44 4.99
CA GLN A 318 12.51 -1.52 4.58
C GLN A 318 12.47 -2.74 5.51
N PHE A 319 12.34 -2.51 6.82
CA PHE A 319 12.14 -3.61 7.77
C PHE A 319 10.84 -4.35 7.47
N ILE A 320 9.73 -3.61 7.33
CA ILE A 320 8.41 -4.19 7.06
C ILE A 320 8.42 -4.96 5.75
N GLN A 321 9.05 -4.41 4.69
CA GLN A 321 9.19 -5.09 3.40
C GLN A 321 9.90 -6.45 3.53
N LYS A 322 11.05 -6.47 4.21
CA LYS A 322 11.80 -7.73 4.43
C LYS A 322 11.00 -8.73 5.25
N ASP A 323 10.32 -8.26 6.30
CA ASP A 323 9.51 -9.10 7.17
C ASP A 323 8.33 -9.72 6.41
N TYR A 324 7.60 -8.91 5.65
CA TYR A 324 6.47 -9.37 4.84
C TYR A 324 6.90 -10.34 3.75
N TYR A 325 8.02 -10.07 3.06
CA TYR A 325 8.56 -10.96 2.05
C TYR A 325 9.00 -12.30 2.65
N ARG A 326 9.61 -12.29 3.84
CA ARG A 326 10.01 -13.52 4.55
C ARG A 326 8.80 -14.40 4.89
N GLU A 327 7.72 -13.77 5.34
CA GLU A 327 6.50 -14.47 5.77
C GLU A 327 5.65 -14.96 4.59
N ASN A 328 5.46 -14.12 3.57
CA ASN A 328 4.47 -14.37 2.52
C ASN A 328 5.07 -14.75 1.16
N ARG A 329 6.38 -14.51 0.95
CA ARG A 329 7.05 -14.65 -0.37
C ARG A 329 6.41 -13.79 -1.46
N ILE A 330 5.81 -12.65 -1.06
CA ILE A 330 5.23 -11.64 -1.95
C ILE A 330 6.12 -10.40 -1.89
N ALA A 331 6.64 -9.98 -3.04
CA ALA A 331 7.39 -8.74 -3.15
C ALA A 331 6.40 -7.56 -3.24
N VAL A 332 6.42 -6.70 -2.22
CA VAL A 332 5.65 -5.46 -2.18
C VAL A 332 6.64 -4.29 -2.22
N PRO A 333 6.45 -3.27 -3.07
CA PRO A 333 7.39 -2.17 -3.19
C PRO A 333 7.37 -1.25 -1.96
N VAL A 334 8.52 -0.66 -1.65
CA VAL A 334 8.63 0.51 -0.78
C VAL A 334 8.45 1.77 -1.64
N VAL A 335 7.54 2.65 -1.26
CA VAL A 335 7.17 3.89 -1.97
C VAL A 335 7.34 5.08 -1.03
N SER A 336 8.02 6.13 -1.50
CA SER A 336 8.19 7.36 -0.75
C SER A 336 6.96 8.26 -0.90
N VAL A 337 6.60 8.99 0.16
CA VAL A 337 5.42 9.88 0.22
C VAL A 337 5.84 11.30 0.61
N ALA A 338 5.63 12.28 -0.27
CA ALA A 338 6.09 13.65 -0.08
C ALA A 338 4.92 14.65 0.09
N PHE A 339 4.23 14.65 1.23
CA PHE A 339 3.07 15.55 1.48
C PHE A 339 3.37 17.04 1.25
N ARG A 340 4.58 17.50 1.61
CA ARG A 340 4.95 18.93 1.56
C ARG A 340 5.15 19.48 0.15
N THR A 341 5.33 18.63 -0.86
CA THR A 341 5.46 19.14 -2.23
C THR A 341 4.13 19.71 -2.73
N GLY A 342 3.00 19.33 -2.12
CA GLY A 342 1.66 19.82 -2.46
C GLY A 342 1.27 19.54 -3.92
N GLY A 343 2.06 18.75 -4.63
CA GLY A 343 1.90 18.47 -6.04
C GLY A 343 0.89 17.36 -6.30
N ALA A 344 0.56 17.16 -7.57
CA ALA A 344 -0.27 16.04 -7.99
C ALA A 344 0.40 14.68 -7.73
N ASN A 345 1.74 14.62 -7.74
CA ASN A 345 2.48 13.37 -7.59
C ASN A 345 3.28 13.38 -6.29
N ILE A 346 2.73 12.76 -5.24
CA ILE A 346 3.38 12.66 -3.93
C ILE A 346 4.00 11.27 -3.69
N PHE A 347 3.61 10.26 -4.47
CA PHE A 347 4.16 8.90 -4.38
C PHE A 347 5.29 8.72 -5.38
N SER A 348 6.45 8.23 -4.95
CA SER A 348 7.57 7.92 -5.84
C SER A 348 8.21 6.59 -5.47
N TYR A 349 8.57 5.81 -6.48
CA TYR A 349 9.32 4.57 -6.32
C TYR A 349 10.79 4.79 -6.66
N HIS A 350 11.67 4.33 -5.78
CA HIS A 350 13.11 4.34 -6.02
C HIS A 350 13.68 2.93 -5.80
N PRO A 351 14.43 2.39 -6.78
CA PRO A 351 15.09 1.11 -6.61
C PRO A 351 16.01 1.05 -5.38
N SER A 352 16.65 2.16 -5.04
CA SER A 352 17.54 2.30 -3.87
C SER A 352 16.85 2.14 -2.52
N ASP A 353 15.53 2.31 -2.47
CA ASP A 353 14.77 2.27 -1.22
C ASP A 353 14.35 0.84 -0.85
N GLN A 354 14.49 -0.11 -1.78
CA GLN A 354 14.08 -1.50 -1.59
C GLN A 354 15.13 -2.26 -0.77
N ALA A 355 14.66 -3.15 0.11
CA ALA A 355 15.49 -3.94 1.01
C ALA A 355 15.37 -5.46 0.82
N ILE A 356 14.61 -5.91 -0.18
CA ILE A 356 14.62 -7.29 -0.66
C ILE A 356 15.47 -7.39 -1.93
N SER A 357 16.10 -8.55 -2.12
CA SER A 357 17.16 -8.71 -3.12
C SER A 357 16.71 -8.43 -4.55
N TYR A 358 17.56 -7.67 -5.24
CA TYR A 358 17.74 -7.67 -6.69
C TYR A 358 18.42 -8.96 -7.14
#